data_AF-A0A965G286-F1
#
_entry.id   AF-A0A965G286-F1
#
_cell.length_a   1.000
_cell.length_b   1.000
_cell.length_c   1.000
_cell.angle_alpha   90.00
_cell.angle_beta   90.00
_cell.angle_gamma   90.00
#
_symmetry.space_group_name_H-M   'P 1'
#
loop_
_entity.id
_entity.type
_entity.pdbx_description
1 polymer ?
#
loop_
_entity_poly.entity_id
_entity_poly.type
_entity_poly.pdbx_seq_one_letter_code
_entity_poly.pdbx_strand_id
1 'polypeptide(L)'
;MFRSGPPRHQQASLQKTAEPPLLPGKPPRSLPPWLPTIGLAGAAALLGMALLTGLYFFLRGPSYSKNDDEVRTPQVLQADYARWSSSLRQISREARESDAPSLPVLPPPVSPDPTTLGWWNRWRNLPPEGLAKSVLARRLPPQVELTGLKPLRLLQNEDGVRVDYEIRIRAKEDILLAPVIPVNVAPGLSATHQRLLPRVVYAYDLPPGKIFDLTQARTVIPAGTTLEGGWTLRQAVLTGGNWTARSADLLPMTRIPALEAIFVREATTPPPALLRSREELENGEGKRRAAAQSLDDRLAAIRADVKQHRQNLMAGVPAAMANRGFGPGTGVPTSAGVGALGGAATGAGIGAIAGGGDGAAIGAGAGAFAGMVIGAIVAHHEHEKKVEQEKAARRQAVAQVEREVAEYERGLVRELENELNQEANRQESALSRPSAVP
;
A
#
# COMPACT_ATOMS: atom_id res chain seq x y z
N MET A 1 34.09 38.34 6.31
CA MET A 1 34.45 38.79 7.68
C MET A 1 33.74 37.87 8.68
N PHE A 2 34.51 37.29 9.62
CA PHE A 2 34.15 36.44 10.78
C PHE A 2 33.38 35.12 10.52
N ARG A 3 34.02 33.94 10.54
CA ARG A 3 34.50 33.08 11.67
C ARG A 3 33.38 32.50 12.55
N SER A 4 33.17 31.19 12.48
CA SER A 4 33.50 30.25 13.57
C SER A 4 33.08 28.82 13.18
N GLY A 5 34.06 27.92 13.14
CA GLY A 5 33.86 26.48 12.93
C GLY A 5 33.71 25.74 14.26
N PRO A 6 33.12 24.53 14.25
CA PRO A 6 32.97 23.71 15.45
C PRO A 6 34.29 23.02 15.86
N PRO A 7 34.43 22.66 17.15
CA PRO A 7 35.72 22.34 17.76
C PRO A 7 36.26 20.96 17.36
N ARG A 8 37.57 20.92 17.11
CA ARG A 8 38.39 19.71 17.08
C ARG A 8 38.38 19.08 18.47
N HIS A 9 37.85 17.87 18.58
CA HIS A 9 38.09 17.04 19.75
C HIS A 9 39.57 16.64 19.81
N GLN A 10 40.07 16.75 21.04
CA GLN A 10 41.46 16.68 21.44
C GLN A 10 42.07 15.30 21.16
N GLN A 11 43.31 15.33 20.70
CA GLN A 11 44.26 14.24 20.79
C GLN A 11 44.41 13.82 22.25
N ALA A 12 44.05 12.57 22.55
CA ALA A 12 44.49 11.92 23.77
C ALA A 12 45.97 11.58 23.62
N SER A 13 46.74 12.13 24.55
CA SER A 13 48.15 11.94 24.82
C SER A 13 48.56 10.47 24.96
N LEU A 14 49.64 10.13 24.25
CA LEU A 14 50.73 9.25 24.65
C LEU A 14 50.68 8.81 26.13
N GLN A 15 50.21 7.59 26.38
CA GLN A 15 50.69 6.82 27.53
C GLN A 15 51.85 5.93 27.06
N LYS A 16 53.06 6.44 27.32
CA LYS A 16 54.30 5.68 27.36
C LYS A 16 54.12 4.60 28.43
N THR A 17 53.76 3.39 28.01
CA THR A 17 53.64 2.25 28.91
C THR A 17 55.06 1.84 29.31
N ALA A 18 55.29 1.86 30.62
CA ALA A 18 56.55 1.50 31.23
C ALA A 18 56.99 0.08 30.84
N GLU A 19 58.28 -0.05 30.56
CA GLU A 19 59.01 -1.30 30.47
C GLU A 19 58.75 -2.16 31.71
N PRO A 20 58.31 -3.42 31.57
CA PRO A 20 58.26 -4.34 32.69
C PRO A 20 59.70 -4.73 33.10
N PRO A 21 59.96 -4.93 34.40
CA PRO A 21 61.27 -5.33 34.88
C PRO A 21 61.69 -6.68 34.27
N LEU A 22 62.94 -6.74 33.81
CA LEU A 22 63.66 -7.95 33.41
C LEU A 22 63.47 -9.04 34.48
N LEU A 23 62.66 -10.04 34.14
CA LEU A 23 62.57 -11.27 34.92
C LEU A 23 63.87 -12.07 34.73
N PRO A 24 64.44 -12.62 35.82
CA PRO A 24 65.63 -13.46 35.74
C PRO A 24 65.36 -14.69 34.86
N GLY A 25 66.36 -15.02 34.03
CA GLY A 25 66.32 -16.12 33.08
C GLY A 25 65.82 -17.42 33.71
N LYS A 26 64.67 -17.90 33.21
CA LYS A 26 64.18 -19.24 33.52
C LYS A 26 65.16 -20.26 32.91
N PRO A 27 65.62 -21.26 33.68
CA PRO A 27 66.42 -22.36 33.16
C PRO A 27 65.62 -23.14 32.10
N PRO A 28 66.30 -23.85 31.18
CA PRO A 28 65.65 -24.63 30.15
C PRO A 28 64.64 -25.59 30.78
N ARG A 29 63.36 -25.43 30.41
CA ARG A 29 62.31 -26.40 30.76
C ARG A 29 62.66 -27.71 30.08
N SER A 30 63.23 -28.63 30.84
CA SER A 30 63.21 -30.05 30.52
C SER A 30 61.75 -30.46 30.31
N LEU A 31 61.49 -31.05 29.14
CA LEU A 31 60.20 -31.67 28.85
C LEU A 31 59.92 -32.72 29.92
N PRO A 32 58.69 -32.77 30.46
CA PRO A 32 58.34 -33.78 31.45
C PRO A 32 58.43 -35.19 30.81
N PRO A 33 59.07 -36.17 31.47
CA PRO A 33 59.39 -37.49 30.91
C PRO A 33 58.19 -38.43 30.74
N TRP A 34 56.96 -37.93 30.85
CA TRP A 34 55.73 -38.72 30.71
C TRP A 34 54.96 -38.41 29.42
N LEU A 35 55.55 -37.65 28.47
CA LEU A 35 55.02 -37.67 27.10
C LEU A 35 55.24 -39.07 26.55
N PRO A 36 54.19 -39.89 26.37
CA PRO A 36 54.36 -41.18 25.73
C PRO A 36 54.98 -40.90 24.37
N THR A 37 56.00 -41.67 24.00
CA THR A 37 56.40 -41.78 22.61
C THR A 37 55.13 -42.01 21.82
N ILE A 38 54.68 -41.00 21.09
CA ILE A 38 53.58 -41.13 20.14
C ILE A 38 54.16 -42.05 19.08
N GLY A 39 54.04 -43.35 19.32
CA GLY A 39 54.42 -44.37 18.36
C GLY A 39 53.66 -44.09 17.07
N LEU A 40 54.16 -44.61 15.95
CA LEU A 40 53.60 -44.43 14.61
C LEU A 40 52.05 -44.54 14.56
N ALA A 41 51.44 -45.34 15.44
CA ALA A 41 50.00 -45.44 15.63
C ALA A 41 49.29 -44.12 16.01
N GLY A 42 49.86 -43.31 16.90
CA GLY A 42 49.25 -42.03 17.31
C GLY A 42 49.36 -40.94 16.24
N ALA A 43 50.45 -40.94 15.46
CA ALA A 43 50.59 -40.05 14.31
C ALA A 43 49.58 -40.41 13.20
N ALA A 44 49.38 -41.71 12.94
CA ALA A 44 48.38 -42.20 11.99
C ALA A 44 46.95 -41.85 12.41
N ALA A 45 46.63 -41.96 13.71
CA ALA A 45 45.31 -41.58 14.23
C ALA A 45 45.03 -40.07 14.09
N LEU A 46 46.02 -39.21 14.36
CA LEU A 46 45.89 -37.76 14.18
C LEU A 46 45.75 -37.37 12.69
N LEU A 47 46.50 -38.02 11.79
CA LEU A 47 46.33 -37.86 10.35
C LEU A 47 44.94 -38.31 9.88
N GLY A 48 44.45 -39.44 10.39
CA GLY A 48 43.10 -39.94 10.11
C GLY A 48 42.02 -38.97 10.59
N MET A 49 42.15 -38.42 11.80
CA MET A 49 41.20 -37.43 12.33
C MET A 49 41.26 -36.12 11.55
N ALA A 50 42.45 -35.65 11.16
CA ALA A 50 42.60 -34.45 10.34
C ALA A 50 42.01 -34.64 8.94
N LEU A 51 42.19 -35.81 8.32
CA LEU A 51 41.56 -36.18 7.05
C LEU A 51 40.04 -36.27 7.18
N LEU A 52 39.52 -36.89 8.24
CA LEU A 52 38.07 -36.98 8.49
C LEU A 52 37.46 -35.60 8.77
N THR A 53 38.16 -34.75 9.51
CA THR A 53 37.71 -33.38 9.80
C THR A 53 37.75 -32.52 8.55
N GLY A 54 38.84 -32.61 7.77
CA GLY A 54 38.97 -31.96 6.47
C GLY A 54 37.89 -32.43 5.49
N LEU A 55 37.63 -33.74 5.43
CA LEU A 55 36.57 -34.34 4.64
C LEU A 55 35.19 -33.91 5.13
N TYR A 56 34.98 -33.79 6.44
CA TYR A 56 33.72 -33.30 7.01
C TYR A 56 33.45 -31.85 6.61
N PHE A 57 34.43 -30.95 6.73
CA PHE A 57 34.29 -29.56 6.26
C PHE A 57 34.16 -29.48 4.74
N PHE A 58 34.83 -30.37 4.01
CA PHE A 58 34.71 -30.52 2.56
C PHE A 58 33.30 -30.97 2.14
N LEU A 59 32.68 -31.87 2.91
CA LEU A 59 31.34 -32.41 2.65
C LEU A 59 30.21 -31.50 3.15
N ARG A 60 30.42 -30.75 4.23
CA ARG A 60 29.38 -29.87 4.81
C ARG A 60 29.03 -28.71 3.89
N GLY A 61 29.94 -28.33 2.99
CA GLY A 61 29.78 -27.21 2.07
C GLY A 61 29.67 -25.86 2.80
N PRO A 62 29.81 -24.74 2.08
CA PRO A 62 29.58 -23.43 2.65
C PRO A 62 28.09 -23.28 3.02
N SER A 63 27.81 -22.70 4.19
CA SER A 63 26.44 -22.36 4.57
C SER A 63 25.93 -21.18 3.73
N TYR A 64 24.62 -20.92 3.78
CA TYR A 64 24.06 -19.74 3.16
C TYR A 64 23.04 -19.06 4.08
N SER A 65 22.91 -17.74 3.93
CA SER A 65 21.89 -16.95 4.62
C SER A 65 20.53 -17.11 3.97
N LYS A 66 19.50 -17.29 4.80
CA LYS A 66 18.09 -17.27 4.37
C LYS A 66 17.46 -15.88 4.49
N ASN A 67 18.15 -14.95 5.14
CA ASN A 67 17.66 -13.60 5.39
C ASN A 67 17.73 -12.74 4.10
N ASP A 68 17.08 -11.59 4.15
CA ASP A 68 17.20 -10.56 3.12
C ASP A 68 18.45 -9.69 3.38
N ASP A 69 19.59 -10.13 2.85
CA ASP A 69 20.89 -9.44 2.96
C ASP A 69 21.15 -8.46 1.78
N GLU A 70 20.12 -8.16 1.00
CA GLU A 70 20.23 -7.37 -0.22
C GLU A 70 20.48 -5.87 0.08
N VAL A 71 21.36 -5.27 -0.70
CA VAL A 71 21.74 -3.87 -0.53
C VAL A 71 20.73 -2.99 -1.26
N ARG A 72 19.88 -2.30 -0.50
CA ARG A 72 18.83 -1.41 -1.03
C ARG A 72 19.26 0.06 -0.99
N THR A 73 20.24 0.44 -1.81
CA THR A 73 20.56 1.87 -1.98
C THR A 73 19.49 2.54 -2.85
N PRO A 74 19.26 3.87 -2.72
CA PRO A 74 18.32 4.58 -3.58
C PRO A 74 18.61 4.41 -5.08
N GLN A 75 19.90 4.35 -5.47
CA GLN A 75 20.31 4.15 -6.85
C GLN A 75 19.95 2.74 -7.35
N VAL A 76 20.15 1.71 -6.52
CA VAL A 76 19.76 0.33 -6.84
C VAL A 76 18.25 0.22 -6.98
N LEU A 77 17.49 0.82 -6.05
CA LEU A 77 16.03 0.84 -6.11
C LEU A 77 15.51 1.55 -7.38
N GLN A 78 16.13 2.66 -7.79
CA GLN A 78 15.76 3.34 -9.04
C GLN A 78 16.05 2.49 -10.28
N ALA A 79 17.20 1.81 -10.32
CA ALA A 79 17.55 0.91 -11.42
C ALA A 79 16.64 -0.32 -11.47
N ASP A 80 16.28 -0.86 -10.31
CA ASP A 80 15.34 -1.97 -10.17
C ASP A 80 13.93 -1.55 -10.58
N TYR A 81 13.48 -0.37 -10.15
CA TYR A 81 12.21 0.22 -10.58
C TYR A 81 12.13 0.37 -12.10
N ALA A 82 13.17 0.91 -12.74
CA ALA A 82 13.19 1.12 -14.18
C ALA A 82 13.06 -0.20 -14.97
N ARG A 83 13.76 -1.25 -14.54
CA ARG A 83 13.71 -2.59 -15.15
C ARG A 83 12.38 -3.30 -14.89
N TRP A 84 11.90 -3.23 -13.66
CA TRP A 84 10.66 -3.87 -13.27
C TRP A 84 9.44 -3.19 -13.93
N SER A 85 9.35 -1.86 -13.90
CA SER A 85 8.27 -1.11 -14.55
C SER A 85 8.29 -1.26 -16.08
N SER A 86 9.47 -1.33 -16.72
CA SER A 86 9.54 -1.57 -18.16
C SER A 86 9.00 -2.95 -18.53
N SER A 87 9.29 -3.98 -17.74
CA SER A 87 8.76 -5.33 -17.94
C SER A 87 7.23 -5.38 -17.81
N LEU A 88 6.66 -4.71 -16.81
CA LEU A 88 5.20 -4.62 -16.66
C LEU A 88 4.53 -3.86 -17.80
N ARG A 89 5.14 -2.77 -18.28
CA ARG A 89 4.64 -2.03 -19.45
C ARG A 89 4.70 -2.88 -20.72
N GLN A 90 5.74 -3.69 -20.89
CA GLN A 90 5.85 -4.61 -22.01
C GLN A 90 4.74 -5.66 -21.95
N ILE A 91 4.57 -6.35 -20.81
CA ILE A 91 3.49 -7.33 -20.59
C ILE A 91 2.12 -6.67 -20.84
N SER A 92 1.92 -5.44 -20.38
CA SER A 92 0.67 -4.70 -20.58
C SER A 92 0.38 -4.37 -22.03
N ARG A 93 1.42 -4.15 -22.85
CA ARG A 93 1.28 -3.92 -24.29
C ARG A 93 0.94 -5.22 -25.00
N GLU A 94 1.71 -6.27 -24.73
CA GLU A 94 1.50 -7.60 -25.31
C GLU A 94 0.11 -8.16 -24.96
N ALA A 95 -0.39 -7.94 -23.73
CA ALA A 95 -1.72 -8.38 -23.29
C ALA A 95 -2.89 -7.70 -24.01
N ARG A 96 -2.63 -6.60 -24.72
CA ARG A 96 -3.64 -5.88 -25.51
C ARG A 96 -3.61 -6.26 -26.96
N GLU A 97 -2.41 -6.49 -27.48
CA GLU A 97 -2.18 -6.85 -28.87
C GLU A 97 -2.44 -8.34 -29.11
N SER A 98 -2.31 -9.17 -28.08
CA SER A 98 -2.44 -10.62 -28.15
C SER A 98 -3.73 -11.12 -27.52
N ASP A 99 -4.41 -12.02 -28.23
CA ASP A 99 -5.48 -12.87 -27.71
C ASP A 99 -4.95 -14.20 -27.16
N ALA A 100 -3.63 -14.38 -27.10
CA ALA A 100 -3.02 -15.62 -26.62
C ALA A 100 -3.36 -15.86 -25.15
N PRO A 101 -3.62 -17.12 -24.76
CA PRO A 101 -3.97 -17.46 -23.39
C PRO A 101 -2.82 -17.28 -22.40
N SER A 102 -1.56 -17.21 -22.87
CA SER A 102 -0.38 -17.01 -22.04
C SER A 102 0.61 -16.06 -22.71
N LEU A 103 1.14 -15.09 -21.96
CA LEU A 103 2.18 -14.19 -22.45
C LEU A 103 3.58 -14.61 -21.95
N PRO A 104 4.65 -14.27 -22.69
CA PRO A 104 6.01 -14.43 -22.21
C PRO A 104 6.30 -13.41 -21.10
N VAL A 105 5.96 -13.77 -19.86
CA VAL A 105 6.16 -12.89 -18.68
C VAL A 105 7.61 -12.90 -18.19
N LEU A 106 8.36 -13.96 -18.41
CA LEU A 106 9.74 -14.05 -17.96
C LEU A 106 10.71 -13.59 -19.05
N PRO A 107 11.84 -12.95 -18.68
CA PRO A 107 12.88 -12.64 -19.67
C PRO A 107 13.44 -13.96 -20.24
N PRO A 108 13.92 -13.98 -21.49
CA PRO A 108 14.51 -15.18 -22.06
C PRO A 108 15.76 -15.59 -21.28
N PRO A 109 16.03 -16.90 -21.13
CA PRO A 109 17.26 -17.37 -20.50
C PRO A 109 18.48 -16.97 -21.33
N VAL A 110 19.57 -16.62 -20.64
CA VAL A 110 20.86 -16.36 -21.28
C VAL A 110 21.41 -17.66 -21.88
N SER A 111 22.08 -17.59 -23.03
CA SER A 111 22.74 -18.76 -23.61
C SER A 111 23.68 -19.42 -22.59
N PRO A 112 23.58 -20.75 -22.39
CA PRO A 112 24.42 -21.45 -21.43
C PRO A 112 25.89 -21.33 -21.84
N ASP A 113 26.74 -21.04 -20.87
CA ASP A 113 28.19 -21.03 -21.06
C ASP A 113 28.82 -22.13 -20.19
N PRO A 114 28.99 -23.35 -20.74
CA PRO A 114 29.49 -24.48 -19.98
C PRO A 114 30.93 -24.27 -19.49
N THR A 115 31.70 -23.37 -20.11
CA THR A 115 33.09 -23.11 -19.71
C THR A 115 33.16 -22.43 -18.35
N THR A 116 32.21 -21.53 -18.06
CA THR A 116 32.12 -20.86 -16.77
C THR A 116 31.67 -21.80 -15.65
N LEU A 117 30.88 -22.81 -16.00
CA LEU A 117 30.30 -23.80 -15.09
C LEU A 117 31.08 -25.13 -15.08
N GLY A 118 32.40 -25.08 -15.29
CA GLY A 118 33.27 -26.24 -15.09
C GLY A 118 33.11 -26.82 -13.67
N TRP A 119 33.36 -28.12 -13.51
CA TRP A 119 33.12 -28.82 -12.24
C TRP A 119 33.83 -28.17 -11.04
N TRP A 120 35.07 -27.72 -11.24
CA TRP A 120 35.85 -26.98 -10.23
C TRP A 120 35.21 -25.63 -9.86
N ASN A 121 34.75 -24.86 -10.84
CA ASN A 121 34.08 -23.57 -10.62
C ASN A 121 32.73 -23.75 -9.92
N ARG A 122 31.96 -24.78 -10.29
CA ARG A 122 30.72 -25.13 -9.60
C ARG A 122 30.96 -25.46 -8.14
N TRP A 123 32.01 -26.21 -7.84
CA TRP A 123 32.30 -26.59 -6.47
C TRP A 123 32.79 -25.41 -5.61
N ARG A 124 33.66 -24.55 -6.17
CA ARG A 124 34.32 -23.48 -5.39
C ARG A 124 33.57 -22.15 -5.37
N ASN A 125 32.99 -21.75 -6.49
CA ASN A 125 32.52 -20.38 -6.72
C ASN A 125 31.01 -20.27 -6.91
N LEU A 126 30.31 -21.37 -7.22
CA LEU A 126 28.86 -21.33 -7.36
C LEU A 126 28.21 -21.27 -5.98
N PRO A 127 27.35 -20.28 -5.70
CA PRO A 127 26.58 -20.24 -4.48
C PRO A 127 25.67 -21.48 -4.37
N PRO A 128 25.39 -21.99 -3.15
CA PRO A 128 24.44 -23.07 -2.94
C PRO A 128 23.09 -22.73 -3.58
N GLU A 129 22.47 -23.71 -4.25
CA GLU A 129 21.15 -23.55 -4.88
C GLU A 129 20.09 -23.06 -3.89
N GLY A 130 20.21 -23.46 -2.62
CA GLY A 130 19.35 -23.00 -1.53
C GLY A 130 19.35 -21.48 -1.32
N LEU A 131 20.45 -20.78 -1.64
CA LEU A 131 20.50 -19.32 -1.60
C LEU A 131 19.63 -18.70 -2.70
N ALA A 132 19.78 -19.18 -3.94
CA ALA A 132 18.98 -18.68 -5.06
C ALA A 132 17.48 -19.00 -4.85
N LYS A 133 17.16 -20.20 -4.35
CA LYS A 133 15.78 -20.56 -3.95
C LYS A 133 15.23 -19.66 -2.86
N SER A 134 16.00 -19.33 -1.83
CA SER A 134 15.52 -18.44 -0.76
C SER A 134 15.26 -17.02 -1.27
N VAL A 135 16.13 -16.49 -2.14
CA VAL A 135 15.93 -15.18 -2.78
C VAL A 135 14.68 -15.18 -3.65
N LEU A 136 14.49 -16.19 -4.50
CA LEU A 136 13.31 -16.32 -5.35
C LEU A 136 12.03 -16.51 -4.53
N ALA A 137 12.06 -17.33 -3.47
CA ALA A 137 10.90 -17.55 -2.61
C ALA A 137 10.37 -16.26 -1.96
N ARG A 138 11.25 -15.30 -1.64
CA ARG A 138 10.83 -13.97 -1.14
C ARG A 138 10.22 -13.07 -2.21
N ARG A 139 10.51 -13.34 -3.48
CA ARG A 139 10.16 -12.49 -4.62
C ARG A 139 8.98 -13.03 -5.43
N LEU A 140 8.68 -14.31 -5.30
CA LEU A 140 7.54 -14.94 -5.95
C LEU A 140 6.30 -14.80 -5.05
N PRO A 141 5.15 -14.42 -5.61
CA PRO A 141 3.91 -14.42 -4.85
C PRO A 141 3.52 -15.87 -4.49
N PRO A 142 2.75 -16.11 -3.41
CA PRO A 142 2.45 -17.46 -2.91
C PRO A 142 1.70 -18.36 -3.91
N GLN A 143 1.03 -17.74 -4.88
CA GLN A 143 0.31 -18.39 -5.98
C GLN A 143 1.24 -18.84 -7.11
N VAL A 144 2.55 -18.57 -7.04
CA VAL A 144 3.54 -19.01 -8.02
C VAL A 144 4.58 -19.88 -7.33
N GLU A 145 4.75 -21.10 -7.84
CA GLU A 145 5.69 -22.08 -7.29
C GLU A 145 6.94 -22.18 -8.16
N LEU A 146 8.12 -22.19 -7.52
CA LEU A 146 9.37 -22.51 -8.21
C LEU A 146 9.51 -24.04 -8.34
N THR A 147 9.42 -24.55 -9.58
CA THR A 147 9.50 -25.98 -9.89
C THR A 147 10.88 -26.42 -10.38
N GLY A 148 11.67 -25.50 -10.93
CA GLY A 148 13.00 -25.79 -11.44
C GLY A 148 13.93 -24.59 -11.35
N LEU A 149 15.21 -24.87 -11.10
CA LEU A 149 16.26 -23.87 -11.03
C LEU A 149 17.56 -24.51 -11.54
N LYS A 150 18.15 -23.94 -12.59
CA LYS A 150 19.37 -24.47 -13.20
C LYS A 150 20.35 -23.35 -13.50
N PRO A 151 21.60 -23.40 -13.00
CA PRO A 151 22.61 -22.40 -13.35
C PRO A 151 23.03 -22.56 -14.81
N LEU A 152 23.09 -21.44 -15.54
CA LEU A 152 23.45 -21.37 -16.95
C LEU A 152 24.82 -20.73 -17.19
N ARG A 153 25.16 -19.70 -16.40
CA ARG A 153 26.43 -18.97 -16.51
C ARG A 153 26.89 -18.44 -15.17
N LEU A 154 28.19 -18.47 -14.93
CA LEU A 154 28.85 -17.96 -13.73
C LEU A 154 29.88 -16.89 -14.10
N LEU A 155 29.77 -15.69 -13.54
CA LEU A 155 30.74 -14.61 -13.73
C LEU A 155 31.29 -14.18 -12.38
N GLN A 156 32.61 -14.18 -12.24
CA GLN A 156 33.29 -13.73 -11.04
C GLN A 156 33.75 -12.30 -11.23
N ASN A 157 33.34 -11.42 -10.31
CA ASN A 157 33.72 -10.03 -10.25
C ASN A 157 34.53 -9.77 -8.98
N GLU A 158 35.15 -8.59 -8.86
CA GLU A 158 35.88 -8.17 -7.66
C GLU A 158 34.97 -8.18 -6.42
N ASP A 159 33.70 -7.78 -6.59
CA ASP A 159 32.74 -7.66 -5.50
C ASP A 159 31.95 -8.94 -5.19
N GLY A 160 32.23 -10.06 -5.87
CA GLY A 160 31.54 -11.32 -5.65
C GLY A 160 31.22 -12.07 -6.94
N VAL A 161 30.14 -12.85 -6.91
CA VAL A 161 29.78 -13.76 -8.01
C VAL A 161 28.40 -13.42 -8.55
N ARG A 162 28.30 -13.31 -9.88
CA ARG A 162 27.05 -13.20 -10.62
C ARG A 162 26.71 -14.56 -11.22
N VAL A 163 25.45 -14.97 -11.08
CA VAL A 163 24.97 -16.24 -11.64
C VAL A 163 23.70 -15.99 -12.44
N ASP A 164 23.70 -16.43 -13.70
CA ASP A 164 22.49 -16.46 -14.52
C ASP A 164 21.88 -17.86 -14.42
N TYR A 165 20.58 -17.92 -14.14
CA TYR A 165 19.79 -19.12 -13.98
C TYR A 165 18.71 -19.23 -15.03
N GLU A 166 18.39 -20.46 -15.42
CA GLU A 166 17.11 -20.86 -15.97
C GLU A 166 16.18 -21.18 -14.80
N ILE A 167 15.00 -20.57 -14.77
CA ILE A 167 13.97 -20.83 -13.78
C ILE A 167 12.75 -21.43 -14.47
N ARG A 168 12.09 -22.35 -13.76
CA ARG A 168 10.79 -22.88 -14.13
C ARG A 168 9.82 -22.60 -13.00
N ILE A 169 8.78 -21.85 -13.29
CA ILE A 169 7.74 -21.51 -12.31
C ILE A 169 6.39 -22.05 -12.77
N ARG A 170 5.52 -22.39 -11.83
CA ARG A 170 4.16 -22.84 -12.10
C ARG A 170 3.17 -21.94 -11.39
N ALA A 171 2.20 -21.42 -12.13
CA ALA A 171 1.09 -20.69 -11.54
C ALA A 171 0.11 -21.70 -10.90
N LYS A 172 -0.23 -21.52 -9.62
CA LYS A 172 -1.24 -22.32 -8.91
C LYS A 172 -2.66 -21.84 -9.24
N GLU A 173 -2.77 -20.55 -9.55
CA GLU A 173 -4.01 -19.84 -9.87
C GLU A 173 -3.82 -18.98 -11.12
N ASP A 174 -4.93 -18.47 -11.65
CA ASP A 174 -4.88 -17.45 -12.70
C ASP A 174 -4.20 -16.19 -12.17
N ILE A 175 -3.15 -15.76 -12.87
CA ILE A 175 -2.54 -14.46 -12.68
C ILE A 175 -3.09 -13.52 -13.75
N LEU A 176 -3.78 -12.49 -13.29
CA LEU A 176 -4.37 -11.45 -14.12
C LEU A 176 -3.50 -10.20 -14.10
N LEU A 177 -3.52 -9.47 -15.20
CA LEU A 177 -3.06 -8.09 -15.27
C LEU A 177 -4.28 -7.18 -15.05
N ALA A 178 -4.33 -6.54 -13.89
CA ALA A 178 -5.44 -5.69 -13.47
C ALA A 178 -5.05 -4.20 -13.56
N PRO A 179 -5.75 -3.40 -14.38
CA PRO A 179 -5.56 -1.94 -14.39
C PRO A 179 -5.88 -1.33 -13.03
N VAL A 180 -5.11 -0.34 -12.62
CA VAL A 180 -5.35 0.43 -11.41
C VAL A 180 -5.91 1.79 -11.82
N ILE A 181 -7.15 2.04 -11.42
CA ILE A 181 -7.89 3.25 -11.78
C ILE A 181 -8.25 4.05 -10.51
N PRO A 182 -8.44 5.37 -10.61
CA PRO A 182 -9.12 6.11 -9.55
C PRO A 182 -10.53 5.55 -9.35
N VAL A 183 -10.99 5.54 -8.10
CA VAL A 183 -12.37 5.16 -7.79
C VAL A 183 -13.34 6.03 -8.59
N ASN A 184 -14.24 5.38 -9.33
CA ASN A 184 -15.23 6.11 -10.13
C ASN A 184 -16.28 6.72 -9.20
N VAL A 185 -16.54 8.01 -9.38
CA VAL A 185 -17.56 8.74 -8.63
C VAL A 185 -18.89 8.55 -9.35
N ALA A 186 -19.78 7.75 -8.77
CA ALA A 186 -21.09 7.52 -9.37
C ALA A 186 -21.87 8.84 -9.50
N PRO A 187 -22.57 9.08 -10.63
CA PRO A 187 -23.42 10.25 -10.77
C PRO A 187 -24.54 10.21 -9.73
N GLY A 188 -24.80 11.33 -9.05
CA GLY A 188 -25.83 11.45 -8.01
C GLY A 188 -25.32 11.35 -6.56
N LEU A 189 -24.02 11.09 -6.35
CA LEU A 189 -23.41 11.22 -5.02
C LEU A 189 -23.31 12.70 -4.60
N SER A 190 -23.52 12.98 -3.31
CA SER A 190 -23.37 14.34 -2.77
C SER A 190 -21.93 14.85 -2.91
N ALA A 191 -21.74 16.15 -3.10
CA ALA A 191 -20.40 16.73 -3.29
C ALA A 191 -19.45 16.40 -2.13
N THR A 192 -19.99 16.31 -0.90
CA THR A 192 -19.23 15.83 0.27
C THR A 192 -18.72 14.40 0.07
N HIS A 193 -19.58 13.49 -0.38
CA HIS A 193 -19.20 12.10 -0.64
C HIS A 193 -18.12 12.03 -1.74
N GLN A 194 -18.31 12.78 -2.84
CA GLN A 194 -17.34 12.85 -3.94
C GLN A 194 -15.95 13.34 -3.48
N ARG A 195 -15.91 14.29 -2.54
CA ARG A 195 -14.67 14.82 -1.97
C ARG A 195 -13.94 13.81 -1.07
N LEU A 196 -14.67 12.91 -0.41
CA LEU A 196 -14.09 11.96 0.54
C LEU A 196 -13.62 10.66 -0.13
N LEU A 197 -14.27 10.23 -1.22
CA LEU A 197 -13.92 8.98 -1.93
C LEU A 197 -12.43 8.81 -2.27
N PRO A 198 -11.70 9.84 -2.76
CA PRO A 198 -10.28 9.71 -3.06
C PRO A 198 -9.37 9.46 -1.84
N ARG A 199 -9.88 9.64 -0.62
CA ARG A 199 -9.12 9.46 0.63
C ARG A 199 -9.32 8.10 1.26
N VAL A 200 -10.31 7.34 0.80
CA VAL A 200 -10.60 6.00 1.32
C VAL A 200 -9.52 5.02 0.84
N VAL A 201 -9.06 4.17 1.75
CA VAL A 201 -8.14 3.08 1.44
C VAL A 201 -8.96 1.84 1.07
N TYR A 202 -9.05 1.54 -0.22
CA TYR A 202 -9.80 0.38 -0.72
C TYR A 202 -8.99 -0.92 -0.73
N ALA A 203 -7.66 -0.82 -0.83
CA ALA A 203 -6.76 -1.96 -0.83
C ALA A 203 -5.42 -1.58 -0.15
N TYR A 204 -4.85 -2.50 0.63
CA TYR A 204 -3.63 -2.26 1.42
C TYR A 204 -2.35 -2.16 0.60
N ASP A 205 -2.40 -2.56 -0.67
CA ASP A 205 -1.29 -2.52 -1.62
C ASP A 205 -1.42 -1.38 -2.63
N LEU A 206 -2.50 -0.58 -2.54
CA LEU A 206 -2.75 0.55 -3.42
C LEU A 206 -2.73 1.89 -2.65
N PRO A 207 -2.39 3.00 -3.35
CA PRO A 207 -2.61 4.33 -2.80
C PRO A 207 -4.09 4.60 -2.49
N PRO A 208 -4.40 5.51 -1.55
CA PRO A 208 -5.75 5.93 -1.27
C PRO A 208 -6.50 6.38 -2.54
N GLY A 209 -7.79 6.07 -2.62
CA GLY A 209 -8.62 6.43 -3.76
C GLY A 209 -8.37 5.63 -5.04
N LYS A 210 -7.49 4.63 -5.03
CA LYS A 210 -7.22 3.75 -6.17
C LYS A 210 -7.85 2.38 -5.97
N ILE A 211 -8.31 1.77 -7.06
CA ILE A 211 -8.93 0.45 -7.08
C ILE A 211 -8.42 -0.35 -8.28
N PHE A 212 -8.47 -1.68 -8.18
CA PHE A 212 -8.30 -2.55 -9.35
C PHE A 212 -9.59 -2.56 -10.18
N ASP A 213 -9.47 -2.42 -11.49
CA ASP A 213 -10.57 -2.62 -12.42
C ASP A 213 -10.66 -4.09 -12.80
N LEU A 214 -11.51 -4.84 -12.09
CA LEU A 214 -11.75 -6.26 -12.37
C LEU A 214 -12.40 -6.48 -13.74
N THR A 215 -13.16 -5.50 -14.26
CA THR A 215 -13.85 -5.64 -15.55
C THR A 215 -12.88 -5.58 -16.72
N GLN A 216 -11.78 -4.86 -16.55
CA GLN A 216 -10.70 -4.75 -17.53
C GLN A 216 -9.51 -5.65 -17.21
N ALA A 217 -9.56 -6.42 -16.12
CA ALA A 217 -8.51 -7.37 -15.78
C ALA A 217 -8.44 -8.50 -16.81
N ARG A 218 -7.23 -8.84 -17.26
CA ARG A 218 -7.00 -9.88 -18.26
C ARG A 218 -6.14 -10.98 -17.70
N THR A 219 -6.50 -12.25 -17.90
CA THR A 219 -5.63 -13.38 -17.55
C THR A 219 -4.37 -13.35 -18.42
N VAL A 220 -3.20 -13.34 -17.78
CA VAL A 220 -1.89 -13.35 -18.45
C VAL A 220 -1.17 -14.68 -18.27
N ILE A 221 -1.40 -15.34 -17.13
CA ILE A 221 -0.86 -16.67 -16.84
C ILE A 221 -2.01 -17.52 -16.29
N PRO A 222 -2.56 -18.46 -17.07
CA PRO A 222 -3.61 -19.35 -16.57
C PRO A 222 -3.09 -20.28 -15.47
N ALA A 223 -3.98 -20.69 -14.58
CA ALA A 223 -3.68 -21.67 -13.54
C ALA A 223 -3.09 -22.96 -14.13
N GLY A 224 -2.10 -23.53 -13.45
CA GLY A 224 -1.40 -24.74 -13.86
C GLY A 224 -0.30 -24.52 -14.92
N THR A 225 -0.24 -23.35 -15.57
CA THR A 225 0.76 -23.05 -16.60
C THR A 225 2.16 -23.03 -16.01
N THR A 226 3.09 -23.72 -16.67
CA THR A 226 4.52 -23.67 -16.36
C THR A 226 5.19 -22.68 -17.30
N LEU A 227 5.91 -21.72 -16.73
CA LEU A 227 6.70 -20.74 -17.46
C LEU A 227 8.18 -21.03 -17.25
N GLU A 228 8.95 -20.92 -18.31
CA GLU A 228 10.40 -21.04 -18.28
C GLU A 228 11.02 -19.70 -18.68
N GLY A 229 12.11 -19.31 -18.02
CA GLY A 229 12.77 -18.04 -18.30
C GLY A 229 14.10 -17.87 -17.59
N GLY A 230 14.74 -16.75 -17.86
CA GLY A 230 15.99 -16.32 -17.23
C GLY A 230 15.75 -15.62 -15.90
N TRP A 231 16.68 -15.80 -14.97
CA TRP A 231 16.77 -14.98 -13.77
C TRP A 231 18.23 -14.84 -13.35
N THR A 232 18.63 -13.65 -12.91
CA THR A 232 20.02 -13.38 -12.56
C THR A 232 20.14 -13.06 -11.07
N LEU A 233 20.99 -13.81 -10.38
CA LEU A 233 21.54 -13.43 -9.08
C LEU A 233 22.74 -12.53 -9.35
N ARG A 234 22.52 -11.20 -9.31
CA ARG A 234 23.51 -10.20 -9.73
C ARG A 234 24.78 -10.26 -8.91
N GLN A 235 24.65 -10.47 -7.60
CA GLN A 235 25.79 -10.49 -6.70
C GLN A 235 25.53 -11.39 -5.49
N ALA A 236 26.37 -12.41 -5.35
CA ALA A 236 26.48 -13.25 -4.18
C ALA A 236 27.90 -13.17 -3.62
N VAL A 237 28.03 -13.06 -2.29
CA VAL A 237 29.32 -12.89 -1.61
C VAL A 237 29.46 -13.95 -0.54
N LEU A 238 30.62 -14.60 -0.50
CA LEU A 238 31.01 -15.53 0.57
C LEU A 238 31.73 -14.75 1.67
N THR A 239 31.08 -14.55 2.81
CA THR A 239 31.65 -13.84 3.96
C THR A 239 31.71 -14.79 5.15
N GLY A 240 32.92 -15.05 5.68
CA GLY A 240 33.10 -15.93 6.84
C GLY A 240 32.60 -17.37 6.61
N GLY A 241 32.67 -17.88 5.39
CA GLY A 241 32.16 -19.21 5.03
C GLY A 241 30.64 -19.29 4.81
N ASN A 242 29.94 -18.16 4.88
CA ASN A 242 28.50 -18.07 4.63
C ASN A 242 28.21 -17.27 3.35
N TRP A 243 27.46 -17.86 2.42
CA TRP A 243 27.02 -17.15 1.22
C TRP A 243 25.85 -16.21 1.54
N THR A 244 25.92 -14.99 1.01
CA THR A 244 24.89 -13.96 1.15
C THR A 244 24.54 -13.40 -0.23
N ALA A 245 23.25 -13.18 -0.50
CA ALA A 245 22.79 -12.55 -1.72
C ALA A 245 22.73 -11.03 -1.49
N ARG A 246 23.53 -10.27 -2.24
CA ARG A 246 23.60 -8.81 -2.12
C ARG A 246 22.69 -8.10 -3.10
N SER A 247 22.44 -8.68 -4.26
CA SER A 247 21.49 -8.15 -5.25
C SER A 247 21.04 -9.23 -6.23
N ALA A 248 19.80 -9.12 -6.70
CA ALA A 248 19.25 -10.00 -7.74
C ALA A 248 18.19 -9.30 -8.59
N ASP A 249 17.88 -9.86 -9.77
CA ASP A 249 16.91 -9.30 -10.72
C ASP A 249 15.47 -9.48 -10.24
N LEU A 250 14.67 -8.42 -10.28
CA LEU A 250 13.24 -8.49 -9.98
C LEU A 250 12.51 -9.22 -11.10
N LEU A 251 11.56 -10.08 -10.74
CA LEU A 251 10.63 -10.67 -11.70
C LEU A 251 9.44 -9.72 -11.88
N PRO A 252 8.75 -9.74 -13.02
CA PRO A 252 7.61 -8.82 -13.22
C PRO A 252 6.47 -9.05 -12.22
N MET A 253 6.33 -10.28 -11.74
CA MET A 253 5.37 -10.67 -10.70
C MET A 253 5.85 -10.40 -9.26
N THR A 254 7.06 -9.85 -9.07
CA THR A 254 7.57 -9.56 -7.74
C THR A 254 6.78 -8.45 -7.07
N ARG A 255 6.27 -8.74 -5.86
CA ARG A 255 5.45 -7.85 -5.04
C ARG A 255 6.32 -6.95 -4.18
N ILE A 256 6.50 -5.71 -4.59
CA ILE A 256 7.18 -4.70 -3.77
C ILE A 256 6.25 -3.49 -3.65
N PRO A 257 5.53 -3.34 -2.52
CA PRO A 257 4.53 -2.27 -2.35
C PRO A 257 5.06 -0.87 -2.66
N ALA A 258 6.33 -0.59 -2.32
CA ALA A 258 6.97 0.68 -2.64
C ALA A 258 7.12 0.94 -4.14
N LEU A 259 7.52 -0.06 -4.92
CA LEU A 259 7.67 0.09 -6.37
C LEU A 259 6.31 0.14 -7.06
N GLU A 260 5.36 -0.68 -6.61
CA GLU A 260 3.98 -0.67 -7.11
C GLU A 260 3.29 0.67 -6.84
N ALA A 261 3.47 1.25 -5.65
CA ALA A 261 2.92 2.56 -5.33
C ALA A 261 3.52 3.67 -6.20
N ILE A 262 4.83 3.65 -6.47
CA ILE A 262 5.47 4.59 -7.40
C ILE A 262 4.87 4.42 -8.79
N PHE A 263 4.74 3.18 -9.28
CA PHE A 263 4.20 2.89 -10.61
C PHE A 263 2.74 3.31 -10.77
N VAL A 264 1.91 3.09 -9.75
CA VAL A 264 0.49 3.50 -9.76
C VAL A 264 0.32 5.02 -9.70
N ARG A 265 1.28 5.73 -9.09
CA ARG A 265 1.28 7.20 -9.05
C ARG A 265 1.69 7.82 -10.38
N GLU A 266 2.40 7.09 -11.24
CA GLU A 266 2.71 7.58 -12.58
C GLU A 266 1.42 7.75 -13.38
N ALA A 267 1.11 9.00 -13.72
CA ALA A 267 0.00 9.34 -14.59
C ALA A 267 0.33 8.87 -16.03
N THR A 268 0.01 7.61 -16.31
CA THR A 268 0.21 6.99 -17.62
C THR A 268 -1.13 6.83 -18.34
N THR A 269 -1.12 7.04 -19.65
CA THR A 269 -2.20 6.61 -20.54
C THR A 269 -1.61 5.57 -21.48
N PRO A 270 -2.02 4.31 -21.38
CA PRO A 270 -3.10 3.78 -20.53
C PRO A 270 -2.78 3.72 -19.03
N PRO A 271 -3.78 3.50 -18.15
CA PRO A 271 -3.55 3.36 -16.72
C PRO A 271 -2.55 2.23 -16.41
N PRO A 272 -1.76 2.37 -15.34
CA PRO A 272 -0.82 1.36 -14.91
C PRO A 272 -1.59 0.10 -14.51
N ALA A 273 -1.07 -1.07 -14.90
CA ALA A 273 -1.67 -2.35 -14.56
C ALA A 273 -0.67 -3.21 -13.79
N LEU A 274 -1.16 -3.90 -12.77
CA LEU A 274 -0.37 -4.75 -11.90
C LEU A 274 -0.82 -6.20 -12.06
N LEU A 275 0.12 -7.14 -11.98
CA LEU A 275 -0.21 -8.56 -11.93
C LEU A 275 -0.86 -8.86 -10.56
N ARG A 276 -1.95 -9.60 -10.48
CA ARG A 276 -2.63 -10.05 -9.25
C ARG A 276 -3.25 -11.43 -9.48
N SER A 277 -3.34 -12.26 -8.44
CA SER A 277 -4.11 -13.50 -8.59
C SER A 277 -5.60 -13.21 -8.65
N ARG A 278 -6.39 -14.12 -9.24
CA ARG A 278 -7.85 -13.97 -9.27
C ARG A 278 -8.43 -13.83 -7.87
N GLU A 279 -8.00 -14.70 -6.96
CA GLU A 279 -8.44 -14.69 -5.57
C GLU A 279 -8.08 -13.36 -4.87
N GLU A 280 -6.90 -12.82 -5.11
CA GLU A 280 -6.49 -11.51 -4.57
C GLU A 280 -7.45 -10.40 -5.02
N LEU A 281 -7.83 -10.39 -6.30
CA LEU A 281 -8.74 -9.38 -6.86
C LEU A 281 -10.16 -9.54 -6.32
N GLU A 282 -10.68 -10.75 -6.22
CA GLU A 282 -12.01 -11.03 -5.68
C GLU A 282 -12.11 -10.68 -4.18
N ASN A 283 -11.08 -11.04 -3.40
CA ASN A 283 -10.98 -10.64 -2.00
C ASN A 283 -10.83 -9.12 -1.86
N GLY A 284 -10.08 -8.48 -2.76
CA GLY A 284 -9.94 -7.02 -2.84
C GLY A 284 -11.27 -6.32 -3.13
N GLU A 285 -12.08 -6.89 -4.02
CA GLU A 285 -13.41 -6.39 -4.36
C GLU A 285 -14.37 -6.44 -3.15
N GLY A 286 -14.31 -7.50 -2.34
CA GLY A 286 -15.05 -7.58 -1.08
C GLY A 286 -14.64 -6.45 -0.10
N LYS A 287 -13.33 -6.24 0.08
CA LYS A 287 -12.79 -5.14 0.92
C LYS A 287 -13.18 -3.77 0.39
N ARG A 288 -13.16 -3.57 -0.94
CA ARG A 288 -13.59 -2.34 -1.59
C ARG A 288 -15.04 -2.00 -1.27
N ARG A 289 -15.94 -2.98 -1.37
CA ARG A 289 -17.36 -2.80 -1.05
C ARG A 289 -17.56 -2.47 0.43
N ALA A 290 -16.86 -3.16 1.32
CA ALA A 290 -16.91 -2.89 2.76
C ALA A 290 -16.40 -1.48 3.10
N ALA A 291 -15.32 -1.03 2.47
CA ALA A 291 -14.80 0.33 2.66
C ALA A 291 -15.78 1.41 2.16
N ALA A 292 -16.40 1.18 0.99
CA ALA A 292 -17.43 2.09 0.47
C ALA A 292 -18.67 2.14 1.39
N GLN A 293 -19.19 0.99 1.82
CA GLN A 293 -20.30 0.90 2.76
C GLN A 293 -19.97 1.58 4.08
N SER A 294 -18.76 1.39 4.62
CA SER A 294 -18.32 2.08 5.84
C SER A 294 -18.32 3.60 5.69
N LEU A 295 -17.99 4.16 4.51
CA LEU A 295 -18.07 5.60 4.28
C LEU A 295 -19.55 6.05 4.23
N ASP A 296 -20.39 5.30 3.53
CA ASP A 296 -21.83 5.58 3.42
C ASP A 296 -22.51 5.57 4.80
N ASP A 297 -22.22 4.56 5.62
CA ASP A 297 -22.77 4.41 6.97
C ASP A 297 -22.36 5.58 7.88
N ARG A 298 -21.09 5.99 7.82
CA ARG A 298 -20.59 7.15 8.58
C ARG A 298 -21.27 8.44 8.14
N LEU A 299 -21.45 8.66 6.84
CA LEU A 299 -22.16 9.84 6.34
C LEU A 299 -23.66 9.80 6.70
N ALA A 300 -24.29 8.63 6.69
CA ALA A 300 -25.66 8.45 7.13
C ALA A 300 -25.82 8.75 8.62
N ALA A 301 -24.88 8.29 9.46
CA ALA A 301 -24.82 8.61 10.87
C ALA A 301 -24.69 10.11 11.12
N ILE A 302 -23.77 10.80 10.43
CA ILE A 302 -23.64 12.27 10.51
C ILE A 302 -24.96 12.96 10.16
N ARG A 303 -25.65 12.55 9.09
CA ARG A 303 -26.95 13.13 8.73
C ARG A 303 -28.02 12.90 9.81
N ALA A 304 -28.02 11.73 10.44
CA ALA A 304 -28.94 11.40 11.54
C ALA A 304 -28.65 12.29 12.77
N ASP A 305 -27.38 12.46 13.14
CA ASP A 305 -26.95 13.30 14.25
C ASP A 305 -27.29 14.77 14.01
N VAL A 306 -27.02 15.28 12.80
CA VAL A 306 -27.38 16.64 12.38
C VAL A 306 -28.89 16.86 12.45
N LYS A 307 -29.70 15.86 12.04
CA LYS A 307 -31.16 15.92 12.13
C LYS A 307 -31.63 15.98 13.58
N GLN A 308 -31.06 15.18 14.47
CA GLN A 308 -31.40 15.18 15.90
C GLN A 308 -30.97 16.50 16.57
N HIS A 309 -29.77 17.00 16.27
CA HIS A 309 -29.28 18.28 16.78
C HIS A 309 -30.19 19.43 16.35
N ARG A 310 -30.60 19.46 15.07
CA ARG A 310 -31.58 20.42 14.57
C ARG A 310 -32.93 20.34 15.29
N GLN A 311 -33.44 19.15 15.56
CA GLN A 311 -34.69 18.97 16.31
C GLN A 311 -34.59 19.54 17.73
N ASN A 312 -33.45 19.34 18.39
CA ASN A 312 -33.20 19.87 19.73
C ASN A 312 -33.15 21.40 19.75
N LEU A 313 -32.48 22.02 18.77
CA LEU A 313 -32.43 23.49 18.65
C LEU A 313 -33.81 24.08 18.28
N MET A 314 -34.55 23.42 17.40
CA MET A 314 -35.90 23.85 17.00
C MET A 314 -36.93 23.76 18.13
N ALA A 315 -36.74 22.88 19.12
CA ALA A 315 -37.60 22.80 20.29
C ALA A 315 -37.56 24.09 21.14
N GLY A 316 -36.48 24.87 21.06
CA GLY A 316 -36.36 26.18 21.71
C GLY A 316 -36.91 27.35 20.89
N VAL A 317 -37.28 27.14 19.62
CA VAL A 317 -37.85 28.18 18.76
C VAL A 317 -39.36 28.31 19.07
N PRO A 318 -39.89 29.52 19.29
CA PRO A 318 -41.31 29.71 19.57
C PRO A 318 -42.18 29.01 18.52
N ALA A 319 -43.07 28.13 18.97
CA ALA A 319 -44.01 27.43 18.11
C ALA A 319 -44.88 28.44 17.35
N ALA A 320 -45.18 28.16 16.08
CA ALA A 320 -46.24 28.89 15.40
C ALA A 320 -47.52 28.71 16.21
N MET A 321 -48.26 29.78 16.51
CA MET A 321 -49.65 29.64 16.94
C MET A 321 -50.37 28.82 15.87
N ALA A 322 -50.58 27.53 16.15
CA ALA A 322 -51.44 26.68 15.36
C ALA A 322 -52.81 27.33 15.41
N ASN A 323 -53.27 27.85 14.28
CA ASN A 323 -54.58 28.47 14.19
C ASN A 323 -55.60 27.39 14.55
N ARG A 324 -56.14 27.46 15.77
CA ARG A 324 -57.16 26.55 16.28
C ARG A 324 -58.48 26.98 15.65
N GLY A 325 -58.63 26.70 14.35
CA GLY A 325 -59.78 27.08 13.54
C GLY A 325 -60.54 25.86 13.03
N PHE A 326 -61.55 25.47 13.80
CA PHE A 326 -62.84 24.89 13.39
C PHE A 326 -62.89 23.70 12.40
N GLY A 327 -63.30 22.54 12.94
CA GLY A 327 -64.41 21.71 12.42
C GLY A 327 -64.17 20.81 11.20
N PRO A 328 -64.58 19.52 11.24
CA PRO A 328 -64.62 18.67 10.06
C PRO A 328 -65.81 19.09 9.18
N GLY A 329 -65.56 19.80 8.08
CA GLY A 329 -66.64 20.18 7.16
C GLY A 329 -66.15 20.87 5.89
N THR A 330 -66.41 20.21 4.75
CA THR A 330 -66.51 20.75 3.39
C THR A 330 -65.22 21.27 2.70
N GLY A 331 -64.54 20.38 1.99
CA GLY A 331 -64.48 20.47 0.52
C GLY A 331 -63.59 21.51 -0.18
N VAL A 332 -62.53 22.05 0.41
CA VAL A 332 -61.56 22.92 -0.29
C VAL A 332 -60.17 22.28 -0.32
N PRO A 333 -59.45 22.23 -1.47
CA PRO A 333 -58.16 21.56 -1.56
C PRO A 333 -57.16 22.21 -0.60
N THR A 334 -56.50 21.35 0.17
CA THR A 334 -55.63 21.69 1.29
C THR A 334 -54.49 22.61 0.83
N SER A 335 -54.48 23.86 1.29
CA SER A 335 -53.42 24.86 1.04
C SER A 335 -52.03 24.43 1.54
N ALA A 336 -51.97 23.39 2.37
CA ALA A 336 -50.74 22.74 2.80
C ALA A 336 -49.94 22.10 1.64
N GLY A 337 -50.63 21.61 0.60
CA GLY A 337 -49.98 20.96 -0.55
C GLY A 337 -49.31 21.95 -1.51
N VAL A 338 -49.91 23.13 -1.70
CA VAL A 338 -49.40 24.17 -2.63
C VAL A 338 -48.22 24.93 -2.01
N GLY A 339 -48.23 25.17 -0.69
CA GLY A 339 -47.12 25.82 0.01
C GLY A 339 -45.85 24.97 0.07
N ALA A 340 -45.98 23.66 0.28
CA ALA A 340 -44.85 22.73 0.29
C ALA A 340 -44.18 22.60 -1.08
N LEU A 341 -44.98 22.55 -2.17
CA LEU A 341 -44.48 22.43 -3.55
C LEU A 341 -43.80 23.73 -4.04
N GLY A 342 -44.39 24.89 -3.77
CA GLY A 342 -43.81 26.19 -4.14
C GLY A 342 -42.54 26.52 -3.36
N GLY A 343 -42.53 26.23 -2.05
CA GLY A 343 -41.38 26.45 -1.20
C GLY A 343 -40.20 25.54 -1.56
N ALA A 344 -40.46 24.26 -1.85
CA ALA A 344 -39.42 23.31 -2.28
C ALA A 344 -38.72 23.77 -3.55
N ALA A 345 -39.47 24.26 -4.55
CA ALA A 345 -38.93 24.72 -5.82
C ALA A 345 -38.09 26.00 -5.68
N THR A 346 -38.57 26.99 -4.91
CA THR A 346 -37.83 28.25 -4.69
C THR A 346 -36.60 28.04 -3.81
N GLY A 347 -36.71 27.21 -2.77
CA GLY A 347 -35.58 26.86 -1.92
C GLY A 347 -34.51 26.05 -2.67
N ALA A 348 -34.92 25.09 -3.51
CA ALA A 348 -34.00 24.37 -4.39
C ALA A 348 -33.27 25.32 -5.35
N GLY A 349 -33.96 26.33 -5.90
CA GLY A 349 -33.36 27.33 -6.78
C GLY A 349 -32.32 28.22 -6.08
N ILE A 350 -32.62 28.75 -4.89
CA ILE A 350 -31.69 29.60 -4.13
C ILE A 350 -30.51 28.78 -3.59
N GLY A 351 -30.79 27.56 -3.13
CA GLY A 351 -29.78 26.62 -2.68
C GLY A 351 -28.85 26.15 -3.80
N ALA A 352 -29.36 25.96 -5.01
CA ALA A 352 -28.57 25.61 -6.19
C ALA A 352 -27.59 26.73 -6.60
N ILE A 353 -28.01 27.99 -6.47
CA ILE A 353 -27.20 29.16 -6.85
C ILE A 353 -26.10 29.44 -5.82
N ALA A 354 -26.32 29.16 -4.53
CA ALA A 354 -25.36 29.45 -3.47
C ALA A 354 -24.42 28.28 -3.11
N GLY A 355 -24.79 27.03 -3.43
CA GLY A 355 -24.05 25.84 -2.97
C GLY A 355 -23.97 24.67 -3.95
N GLY A 356 -24.39 24.84 -5.21
CA GLY A 356 -24.43 23.74 -6.19
C GLY A 356 -25.45 22.64 -5.81
N GLY A 357 -25.23 21.41 -6.28
CA GLY A 357 -26.18 20.30 -6.13
C GLY A 357 -26.53 19.94 -4.67
N ASP A 358 -25.58 20.05 -3.74
CA ASP A 358 -25.83 19.83 -2.31
C ASP A 358 -26.65 20.98 -1.70
N GLY A 359 -26.41 22.22 -2.16
CA GLY A 359 -27.23 23.38 -1.81
C GLY A 359 -28.66 23.27 -2.32
N ALA A 360 -28.90 22.63 -3.48
CA ALA A 360 -30.25 22.41 -4.01
C ALA A 360 -31.07 21.42 -3.15
N ALA A 361 -30.45 20.37 -2.59
CA ALA A 361 -31.13 19.44 -1.70
C ALA A 361 -31.44 20.07 -0.32
N ILE A 362 -30.49 20.83 0.23
CA ILE A 362 -30.65 21.61 1.46
C ILE A 362 -31.73 22.69 1.25
N GLY A 363 -31.70 23.35 0.10
CA GLY A 363 -32.66 24.35 -0.32
C GLY A 363 -34.06 23.78 -0.56
N ALA A 364 -34.18 22.61 -1.19
CA ALA A 364 -35.46 21.93 -1.40
C ALA A 364 -36.10 21.52 -0.07
N GLY A 365 -35.32 20.94 0.84
CA GLY A 365 -35.79 20.54 2.18
C GLY A 365 -36.18 21.73 3.05
N ALA A 366 -35.37 22.79 3.08
CA ALA A 366 -35.65 24.02 3.84
C ALA A 366 -36.82 24.81 3.25
N GLY A 367 -36.91 24.88 1.92
CA GLY A 367 -37.96 25.56 1.19
C GLY A 367 -39.31 24.86 1.34
N ALA A 368 -39.37 23.53 1.24
CA ALA A 368 -40.59 22.75 1.42
C ALA A 368 -41.20 23.00 2.81
N PHE A 369 -40.36 23.02 3.85
CA PHE A 369 -40.81 23.19 5.23
C PHE A 369 -41.18 24.64 5.57
N ALA A 370 -40.40 25.63 5.08
CA ALA A 370 -40.77 27.05 5.21
C ALA A 370 -42.08 27.35 4.45
N GLY A 371 -42.26 26.77 3.26
CA GLY A 371 -43.47 26.87 2.46
C GLY A 371 -44.68 26.20 3.11
N MET A 372 -44.49 25.05 3.79
CA MET A 372 -45.57 24.37 4.52
C MET A 372 -45.99 25.12 5.80
N VAL A 373 -45.04 25.80 6.46
CA VAL A 373 -45.31 26.65 7.64
C VAL A 373 -45.93 28.00 7.26
N ILE A 374 -45.66 28.52 6.07
CA ILE A 374 -46.19 29.79 5.57
C ILE A 374 -47.54 29.61 4.83
N GLY A 375 -47.73 28.49 4.12
CA GLY A 375 -48.92 28.21 3.30
C GLY A 375 -50.23 28.01 4.08
N ALA A 376 -50.16 27.84 5.40
CA ALA A 376 -51.35 27.77 6.26
C ALA A 376 -51.95 29.14 6.62
N ILE A 377 -51.35 30.25 6.17
CA ILE A 377 -51.76 31.61 6.56
C ILE A 377 -52.11 32.42 5.31
N VAL A 378 -53.30 32.17 4.76
CA VAL A 378 -53.99 33.11 3.85
C VAL A 378 -55.43 33.26 4.33
N ALA A 379 -55.69 34.32 5.12
CA ALA A 379 -56.89 35.16 5.01
C ALA A 379 -56.92 36.29 6.08
N HIS A 380 -57.27 37.50 5.58
CA HIS A 380 -57.75 38.73 6.23
C HIS A 380 -56.80 39.79 6.82
N HIS A 381 -57.16 41.05 6.54
CA HIS A 381 -56.30 42.22 6.26
C HIS A 381 -56.04 43.19 7.43
N GLU A 382 -56.35 42.85 8.69
CA GLU A 382 -56.17 43.80 9.81
C GLU A 382 -55.20 43.32 10.92
N HIS A 383 -54.71 42.09 10.85
CA HIS A 383 -53.65 41.56 11.72
C HIS A 383 -52.24 41.55 11.10
N GLU A 384 -52.09 42.10 9.88
CA GLU A 384 -50.88 41.99 9.06
C GLU A 384 -49.60 42.45 9.78
N LYS A 385 -49.60 43.60 10.45
CA LYS A 385 -48.35 44.16 11.02
C LYS A 385 -47.79 43.34 12.18
N LYS A 386 -48.63 42.77 13.06
CA LYS A 386 -48.16 41.95 14.19
C LYS A 386 -47.72 40.56 13.72
N VAL A 387 -48.48 39.98 12.80
CA VAL A 387 -48.15 38.68 12.19
C VAL A 387 -46.87 38.78 11.34
N GLU A 388 -46.64 39.90 10.66
CA GLU A 388 -45.43 40.13 9.87
C GLU A 388 -44.18 40.34 10.74
N GLN A 389 -44.30 41.07 11.86
CA GLN A 389 -43.21 41.20 12.83
C GLN A 389 -42.86 39.86 13.50
N GLU A 390 -43.86 39.07 13.87
CA GLU A 390 -43.65 37.73 14.45
C GLU A 390 -43.05 36.75 13.41
N LYS A 391 -43.47 36.84 12.14
CA LYS A 391 -42.86 36.12 11.01
C LYS A 391 -41.40 36.52 10.80
N ALA A 392 -41.07 37.81 10.88
CA ALA A 392 -39.69 38.29 10.71
C ALA A 392 -38.78 37.82 11.86
N ALA A 393 -39.25 37.92 13.10
CA ALA A 393 -38.51 37.43 14.28
C ALA A 393 -38.28 35.91 14.21
N ARG A 394 -39.29 35.13 13.78
CA ARG A 394 -39.15 33.68 13.61
C ARG A 394 -38.23 33.31 12.45
N ARG A 395 -38.27 34.05 11.33
CA ARG A 395 -37.30 33.86 10.23
C ARG A 395 -35.87 34.07 10.71
N GLN A 396 -35.63 35.06 11.56
CA GLN A 396 -34.32 35.29 12.15
C GLN A 396 -33.91 34.17 13.09
N ALA A 397 -34.81 33.69 13.97
CA ALA A 397 -34.53 32.57 14.88
C ALA A 397 -34.24 31.27 14.11
N VAL A 398 -35.04 30.94 13.11
CA VAL A 398 -34.80 29.77 12.23
C VAL A 398 -33.48 29.93 11.49
N ALA A 399 -33.20 31.11 10.92
CA ALA A 399 -31.94 31.34 10.22
C ALA A 399 -30.70 31.20 11.14
N GLN A 400 -30.81 31.54 12.43
CA GLN A 400 -29.75 31.29 13.41
C GLN A 400 -29.56 29.80 13.66
N VAL A 401 -30.66 29.04 13.88
CA VAL A 401 -30.60 27.59 14.05
C VAL A 401 -30.00 26.92 12.81
N GLU A 402 -30.39 27.31 11.59
CA GLU A 402 -29.82 26.74 10.37
C GLU A 402 -28.31 27.01 10.24
N ARG A 403 -27.84 28.18 10.67
CA ARG A 403 -26.39 28.50 10.68
C ARG A 403 -25.65 27.59 11.65
N GLU A 404 -26.18 27.42 12.85
CA GLU A 404 -25.60 26.56 13.88
C GLU A 404 -25.57 25.09 13.45
N VAL A 405 -26.66 24.59 12.88
CA VAL A 405 -26.74 23.22 12.31
C VAL A 405 -25.74 23.03 11.17
N ALA A 406 -25.60 24.02 10.28
CA ALA A 406 -24.63 23.95 9.19
C ALA A 406 -23.18 23.99 9.70
N GLU A 407 -22.88 24.73 10.76
CA GLU A 407 -21.56 24.73 11.39
C GLU A 407 -21.28 23.39 12.09
N TYR A 408 -22.28 22.83 12.77
CA TYR A 408 -22.19 21.51 13.40
C TYR A 408 -21.94 20.39 12.37
N GLU A 409 -22.70 20.35 11.28
CA GLU A 409 -22.50 19.41 10.18
C GLU A 409 -21.10 19.53 9.58
N ARG A 410 -20.65 20.76 9.29
CA ARG A 410 -19.28 21.00 8.79
C ARG A 410 -18.21 20.52 9.77
N GLY A 411 -18.46 20.63 11.07
CA GLY A 411 -17.58 20.11 12.12
C GLY A 411 -17.42 18.59 12.02
N LEU A 412 -18.54 17.86 12.02
CA LEU A 412 -18.55 16.39 11.91
C LEU A 412 -17.91 15.90 10.60
N VAL A 413 -18.22 16.54 9.48
CA VAL A 413 -17.63 16.19 8.17
C VAL A 413 -16.12 16.46 8.15
N ARG A 414 -15.65 17.55 8.78
CA ARG A 414 -14.21 17.83 8.90
C ARG A 414 -13.49 16.82 9.76
N GLU A 415 -14.12 16.34 10.83
CA GLU A 415 -13.57 15.27 11.67
C GLU A 415 -13.39 13.98 10.87
N LEU A 416 -14.44 13.54 10.17
CA LEU A 416 -14.36 12.39 9.28
C LEU A 416 -13.28 12.56 8.20
N GLU A 417 -13.19 13.75 7.61
CA GLU A 417 -12.16 14.09 6.63
C GLU A 417 -10.74 13.98 7.22
N ASN A 418 -10.54 14.44 8.45
CA ASN A 418 -9.27 14.33 9.15
C ASN A 418 -8.90 12.88 9.46
N GLU A 419 -9.86 12.06 9.89
CA GLU A 419 -9.65 10.62 10.10
C GLU A 419 -9.21 9.93 8.81
N LEU A 420 -9.95 10.14 7.71
CA LEU A 420 -9.60 9.56 6.41
C LEU A 420 -8.24 10.04 5.92
N ASN A 421 -7.88 11.31 6.14
CA ASN A 421 -6.54 11.82 5.83
C ASN A 421 -5.45 11.16 6.67
N GLN A 422 -5.69 10.89 7.95
CA GLN A 422 -4.75 10.18 8.80
C GLN A 422 -4.54 8.74 8.32
N GLU A 423 -5.62 8.03 7.98
CA GLU A 423 -5.55 6.67 7.42
C GLU A 423 -4.83 6.66 6.08
N ALA A 424 -5.17 7.57 5.18
CA ALA A 424 -4.50 7.76 3.90
C ALA A 424 -2.99 8.00 4.09
N ASN A 425 -2.59 8.91 4.99
CA ASN A 425 -1.18 9.19 5.26
C ASN A 425 -0.43 8.00 5.87
N ARG A 426 -1.08 7.23 6.76
CA ARG A 426 -0.52 5.99 7.30
C ARG A 426 -0.28 4.97 6.19
N GLN A 427 -1.25 4.82 5.31
CA GLN A 427 -1.18 3.93 4.15
C GLN A 427 -0.04 4.36 3.19
N GLU A 428 0.06 5.64 2.86
CA GLU A 428 1.16 6.16 2.05
C GLU A 428 2.54 5.95 2.71
N SER A 429 2.62 6.14 4.02
CA SER A 429 3.84 5.89 4.79
C SER A 429 4.21 4.41 4.80
N ALA A 430 3.22 3.51 4.86
CA ALA A 430 3.43 2.07 4.78
C ALA A 430 3.91 1.64 3.39
N LEU A 431 3.31 2.18 2.33
CA LEU A 431 3.70 1.89 0.95
C LEU A 431 5.08 2.44 0.60
N SER A 432 5.43 3.64 1.05
CA SER A 432 6.73 4.27 0.75
C SER A 432 7.91 3.64 1.50
N ARG A 433 7.66 2.94 2.62
CA ARG A 433 8.70 2.19 3.31
C ARG A 433 9.03 0.95 2.48
N PRO A 434 10.28 0.76 2.03
CA PRO A 434 10.69 -0.52 1.49
C PRO A 434 10.61 -1.51 2.65
N SER A 435 9.53 -2.30 2.73
CA SER A 435 9.38 -3.27 3.80
C SER A 435 10.59 -4.21 3.74
N ALA A 436 11.32 -4.30 4.86
CA ALA A 436 12.02 -5.53 5.18
C ALA A 436 10.91 -6.57 5.30
N VAL A 437 10.78 -7.42 4.28
CA VAL A 437 9.82 -8.54 4.33
C VAL A 437 10.25 -9.39 5.53
N PRO A 438 9.34 -9.77 6.45
CA PRO A 438 9.67 -10.64 7.57
C PRO A 438 10.21 -12.00 7.12
#